data_AF-A0A4S9F6D2-F1
#
_entry.id   AF-A0A4S9F6D2-F1
#
_cell.length_a   1.000
_cell.length_b   1.000
_cell.length_c   1.000
_cell.angle_alpha   90.00
_cell.angle_beta   90.00
_cell.angle_gamma   90.00
#
_symmetry.space_group_name_H-M   'P 1'
#
loop_
_entity.id
_entity.type
_entity.pdbx_description
1 polymer ?
#
loop_
_entity_poly.entity_id
_entity_poly.type
_entity_poly.pdbx_seq_one_letter_code
_entity_poly.pdbx_strand_id
1 'polypeptide(L)'
;MASPFASIASQRVSAQKPPRQTPELDFDRCAALHNTISIYGWLRSGRKVADMDRKTWWMKHGTKTLEVLLRPSLVKYLKKIFDLPGGDGSHFFYYISRLAKTREMFYLGDLLDDNEKKLKGEKHRFITLYMTNKELVSQRSGIVYDQETGKAIFMPTFLHIFDLYDGNLPWQRLESILSAYIDMIEAGKAVALHESIGREPRLGPVEGPDGQTSWQEIAPPGPKVDPYTGAKRSRYDTHPWSLVSYTHGDLTTCLRLWEELFTIIEIKSDLRDEEEDPNTTPLCSRSGLSAAGVPRGFAYDLLSHARQPRIWYIAPGIRLPQASEFVNQPFKHVAAKYPKETEGIKMPFLFFRAEGHVTSKQANFRWPFSTVQEVPCGLYLDSYPNKENPFEDACRLVLPFAVGGNKKARTSDGRIMQKSHTEVYAHGINPFTLRHGPKLTAILENWLMNVKSGHWTVDEQGVSGGVEAWKQADTEEHWEKYVSAHLAL
;
A
#
# COMPACT_ATOMS: atom_id res chain seq x y z
N MET A 1 -3.42 2.88 27.30
CA MET A 1 -4.79 2.35 27.07
C MET A 1 -4.66 1.07 26.28
N ALA A 2 -5.32 -0.02 26.69
CA ALA A 2 -5.38 -1.23 25.88
C ALA A 2 -6.00 -0.90 24.52
N SER A 3 -5.42 -1.41 23.44
CA SER A 3 -5.97 -1.28 22.09
C SER A 3 -7.41 -1.80 22.10
N PRO A 4 -8.43 -1.06 21.61
CA PRO A 4 -9.81 -1.56 21.56
C PRO A 4 -9.92 -2.84 20.71
N PHE A 5 -8.94 -3.09 19.85
CA PHE A 5 -8.82 -4.31 19.06
C PHE A 5 -8.48 -5.56 19.91
N ALA A 6 -7.96 -5.41 21.14
CA ALA A 6 -7.70 -6.55 22.03
C ALA A 6 -9.00 -7.32 22.36
N SER A 7 -10.13 -6.61 22.49
CA SER A 7 -11.45 -7.21 22.78
C SER A 7 -11.98 -8.09 21.63
N ILE A 8 -11.52 -7.83 20.40
CA ILE A 8 -11.90 -8.55 19.18
C ILE A 8 -10.75 -9.36 18.59
N ALA A 9 -9.63 -9.50 19.31
CA ALA A 9 -8.47 -10.27 18.83
C ALA A 9 -8.87 -11.71 18.45
N SER A 10 -9.82 -12.29 19.20
CA SER A 10 -10.37 -13.61 18.94
C SER A 10 -11.20 -13.71 17.65
N GLN A 11 -11.58 -12.58 17.05
CA GLN A 11 -12.35 -12.46 15.82
C GLN A 11 -11.47 -12.14 14.61
N ARG A 12 -10.18 -11.82 14.78
CA ARG A 12 -9.28 -11.55 13.65
C ARG A 12 -8.90 -12.83 12.92
N VAL A 13 -8.70 -12.72 11.61
CA VAL A 13 -8.15 -13.80 10.80
C VAL A 13 -6.68 -13.99 11.17
N SER A 14 -6.31 -15.23 11.50
CA SER A 14 -4.93 -15.63 11.75
C SER A 14 -4.72 -17.09 11.33
N ALA A 15 -3.49 -17.60 11.40
CA ALA A 15 -3.21 -19.01 11.15
C ALA A 15 -4.01 -19.94 12.10
N GLN A 16 -4.21 -19.53 13.36
CA GLN A 16 -4.98 -20.28 14.35
C GLN A 16 -6.49 -20.10 14.18
N LYS A 17 -6.92 -19.03 13.52
CA LYS A 17 -8.34 -18.68 13.28
C LYS A 17 -8.54 -18.30 11.82
N PRO A 18 -8.49 -19.27 10.91
CA PRO A 18 -8.58 -19.00 9.49
C PRO A 18 -9.94 -18.38 9.11
N PRO A 19 -10.05 -17.82 7.91
CA PRO A 19 -11.34 -17.38 7.38
C PRO A 19 -12.32 -18.53 7.26
N ARG A 20 -13.60 -18.21 7.28
CA ARG A 20 -14.67 -19.21 7.14
C ARG A 20 -14.56 -19.89 5.77
N GLN A 21 -14.72 -21.21 5.73
CA GLN A 21 -14.59 -21.99 4.50
C GLN A 21 -15.89 -22.13 3.71
N THR A 22 -17.05 -21.99 4.37
CA THR A 22 -18.36 -22.06 3.72
C THR A 22 -18.67 -20.81 2.89
N PRO A 23 -19.53 -20.89 1.86
CA PRO A 23 -20.00 -19.71 1.11
C PRO A 23 -20.82 -18.71 1.93
N GLU A 24 -21.25 -19.04 3.14
CA GLU A 24 -21.96 -18.11 4.01
C GLU A 24 -21.03 -17.05 4.62
N LEU A 25 -21.52 -15.81 4.69
CA LEU A 25 -20.84 -14.72 5.41
C LEU A 25 -20.77 -15.00 6.90
N ASP A 26 -19.59 -14.83 7.50
CA ASP A 26 -19.42 -14.82 8.95
C ASP A 26 -19.92 -13.51 9.57
N PHE A 27 -21.25 -13.34 9.58
CA PHE A 27 -21.88 -12.06 9.89
C PHE A 27 -21.57 -11.56 11.30
N ASP A 28 -21.40 -12.44 12.30
CA ASP A 28 -21.06 -12.03 13.67
C ASP A 28 -19.61 -11.57 13.77
N ARG A 29 -18.68 -12.33 13.18
CA ARG A 29 -17.26 -11.98 13.11
C ARG A 29 -17.05 -10.67 12.35
N CYS A 30 -17.59 -10.58 11.14
CA CYS A 30 -17.49 -9.35 10.33
C CYS A 30 -18.11 -8.15 11.03
N ALA A 31 -19.23 -8.32 11.75
CA ALA A 31 -19.89 -7.20 12.44
C ALA A 31 -19.04 -6.69 13.60
N ALA A 32 -18.43 -7.59 14.37
CA ALA A 32 -17.50 -7.22 15.43
C ALA A 32 -16.30 -6.43 14.88
N LEU A 33 -15.67 -6.90 13.79
CA LEU A 33 -14.54 -6.22 13.17
C LEU A 33 -14.94 -4.82 12.63
N HIS A 34 -16.03 -4.74 11.87
CA HIS A 34 -16.54 -3.47 11.31
C HIS A 34 -16.84 -2.44 12.38
N ASN A 35 -17.63 -2.83 13.40
CA ASN A 35 -18.07 -1.91 14.43
C ASN A 35 -16.88 -1.39 15.24
N THR A 36 -15.88 -2.23 15.51
CA THR A 36 -14.67 -1.79 16.23
C THR A 36 -13.84 -0.80 15.41
N ILE A 37 -13.64 -1.01 14.10
CA ILE A 37 -12.95 -0.04 13.23
C ILE A 37 -13.68 1.32 13.27
N SER A 38 -15.01 1.27 13.16
CA SER A 38 -15.88 2.45 13.15
C SER A 38 -15.84 3.23 14.47
N ILE A 39 -15.96 2.51 15.60
CA ILE A 39 -15.82 3.09 16.95
C ILE A 39 -14.42 3.69 17.14
N TYR A 40 -13.38 2.98 16.69
CA TYR A 40 -11.99 3.46 16.82
C TYR A 40 -11.79 4.77 16.07
N GLY A 41 -12.17 4.84 14.79
CA GLY A 41 -12.08 6.07 13.99
C GLY A 41 -12.86 7.22 14.63
N TRP A 42 -14.07 6.95 15.13
CA TRP A 42 -14.92 7.93 15.82
C TRP A 42 -14.27 8.50 17.08
N LEU A 43 -13.78 7.63 17.97
CA LEU A 43 -13.18 8.06 19.23
C LEU A 43 -11.85 8.79 19.01
N ARG A 44 -11.02 8.28 18.08
CA ARG A 44 -9.72 8.88 17.77
C ARG A 44 -9.82 10.24 17.11
N SER A 45 -10.94 10.55 16.46
CA SER A 45 -11.19 11.89 15.92
C SER A 45 -11.52 12.93 17.00
N GLY A 46 -11.67 12.53 18.27
CA GLY A 46 -12.01 13.42 19.39
C GLY A 46 -13.49 13.42 19.77
N ARG A 47 -14.32 12.64 19.08
CA ARG A 47 -15.77 12.60 19.33
C ARG A 47 -16.13 11.69 20.49
N LYS A 48 -17.23 12.01 21.17
CA LYS A 48 -17.71 11.24 22.32
C LYS A 48 -18.60 10.09 21.88
N VAL A 49 -18.59 9.01 22.66
CA VAL A 49 -19.46 7.83 22.45
C VAL A 49 -20.95 8.17 22.55
N ALA A 50 -21.30 9.23 23.30
CA ALA A 50 -22.68 9.71 23.45
C ALA A 50 -23.24 10.31 22.15
N ASP A 51 -22.37 10.89 21.31
CA ASP A 51 -22.77 11.58 20.07
C ASP A 51 -22.87 10.61 18.87
N MET A 52 -22.53 9.34 19.09
CA MET A 52 -22.47 8.32 18.06
C MET A 52 -23.88 7.81 17.72
N ASP A 53 -24.34 8.00 16.48
CA ASP A 53 -25.57 7.38 15.98
C ASP A 53 -25.36 5.88 15.76
N ARG A 54 -25.89 5.06 16.67
CA ARG A 54 -25.72 3.59 16.67
C ARG A 54 -26.81 2.86 15.91
N LYS A 55 -27.62 3.56 15.11
CA LYS A 55 -28.57 2.89 14.20
C LYS A 55 -27.80 2.02 13.21
N THR A 56 -28.31 0.81 13.02
CA THR A 56 -27.70 -0.12 12.08
C THR A 56 -27.98 0.29 10.64
N TRP A 57 -27.17 -0.20 9.69
CA TRP A 57 -27.43 0.03 8.27
C TRP A 57 -28.84 -0.39 7.88
N TRP A 58 -29.27 -1.56 8.36
CA TRP A 58 -30.62 -2.05 8.06
C TRP A 58 -31.73 -1.17 8.65
N MET A 59 -31.54 -0.59 9.84
CA MET A 59 -32.52 0.34 10.40
C MET A 59 -32.70 1.61 9.55
N LYS A 60 -31.65 2.05 8.85
CA LYS A 60 -31.68 3.26 8.01
C LYS A 60 -32.12 2.99 6.58
N HIS A 61 -31.78 1.82 6.03
CA HIS A 61 -31.87 1.55 4.59
C HIS A 61 -32.61 0.25 4.23
N GLY A 62 -32.87 -0.62 5.20
CA GLY A 62 -33.49 -1.93 4.99
C GLY A 62 -34.91 -1.82 4.44
N THR A 63 -35.23 -2.68 3.48
CA THR A 63 -36.57 -2.78 2.88
C THR A 63 -36.90 -4.25 2.57
N LYS A 64 -38.18 -4.57 2.36
CA LYS A 64 -38.61 -5.91 1.92
C LYS A 64 -37.96 -6.31 0.59
N THR A 65 -37.79 -5.35 -0.33
CA THR A 65 -37.10 -5.58 -1.59
C THR A 65 -35.66 -6.05 -1.36
N LEU A 66 -34.92 -5.42 -0.44
CA LEU A 66 -33.56 -5.84 -0.12
C LEU A 66 -33.51 -7.22 0.54
N GLU A 67 -34.51 -7.58 1.34
CA GLU A 67 -34.58 -8.90 1.96
C GLU A 67 -34.76 -10.03 0.94
N VAL A 68 -35.34 -9.74 -0.23
CA VAL A 68 -35.44 -10.67 -1.36
C VAL A 68 -34.17 -10.70 -2.20
N LEU A 69 -33.55 -9.54 -2.44
CA LEU A 69 -32.37 -9.43 -3.33
C LEU A 69 -31.05 -9.87 -2.68
N LEU A 70 -30.96 -9.80 -1.35
CA LEU A 70 -29.74 -10.09 -0.61
C LEU A 70 -29.77 -11.46 0.06
N ARG A 71 -28.61 -12.11 0.12
CA ARG A 71 -28.46 -13.39 0.87
C ARG A 71 -28.79 -13.21 2.35
N PRO A 72 -29.42 -14.21 3.01
CA PRO A 72 -29.79 -14.12 4.42
C PRO A 72 -28.64 -13.78 5.38
N SER A 73 -27.44 -14.33 5.15
CA SER A 73 -26.25 -14.03 5.97
C SER A 73 -25.81 -12.58 5.84
N LEU A 74 -25.92 -11.99 4.64
CA LEU A 74 -25.62 -10.58 4.40
C LEU A 74 -26.67 -9.66 5.04
N VAL A 75 -27.96 -10.03 4.97
CA VAL A 75 -29.02 -9.30 5.69
C VAL A 75 -28.76 -9.31 7.20
N LYS A 76 -28.39 -10.45 7.78
CA LYS A 76 -28.02 -10.56 9.21
C LYS A 76 -26.85 -9.65 9.56
N TYR A 77 -25.84 -9.57 8.68
CA TYR A 77 -24.71 -8.67 8.85
C TYR A 77 -25.12 -7.19 8.84
N LEU A 78 -25.89 -6.76 7.84
CA LEU A 78 -26.39 -5.38 7.72
C LEU A 78 -27.32 -4.98 8.89
N LYS A 79 -28.01 -5.95 9.50
CA LYS A 79 -28.80 -5.77 10.73
C LYS A 79 -27.95 -5.58 11.99
N LYS A 80 -26.64 -5.87 11.96
CA LYS A 80 -25.73 -5.81 13.13
C LYS A 80 -24.71 -4.68 13.09
N ILE A 81 -24.37 -4.16 11.90
CA ILE A 81 -23.35 -3.12 11.77
C ILE A 81 -23.93 -1.72 11.86
N PHE A 82 -23.18 -0.83 12.50
CA PHE A 82 -23.50 0.59 12.51
C PHE A 82 -23.32 1.20 11.12
N ASP A 83 -24.28 2.00 10.69
CA ASP A 83 -24.07 2.84 9.51
C ASP A 83 -23.65 4.22 9.99
N LEU A 84 -22.38 4.33 10.39
CA LEU A 84 -21.84 5.62 10.78
C LEU A 84 -21.86 6.55 9.58
N PRO A 85 -22.56 7.69 9.67
CA PRO A 85 -22.81 8.52 8.51
C PRO A 85 -21.51 9.16 8.04
N GLY A 86 -21.17 8.97 6.76
CA GLY A 86 -20.29 9.89 6.03
C GLY A 86 -20.97 11.24 5.72
N GLY A 87 -21.92 11.67 6.56
CA GLY A 87 -22.68 12.92 6.43
C GLY A 87 -22.01 14.10 7.14
N ASP A 88 -21.10 13.84 8.08
CA ASP A 88 -20.22 14.84 8.70
C ASP A 88 -18.83 14.92 8.03
N GLY A 89 -18.64 14.18 6.92
CA GLY A 89 -17.35 14.03 6.23
C GLY A 89 -16.48 12.87 6.71
N SER A 90 -16.91 12.08 7.71
CA SER A 90 -16.11 10.96 8.22
C SER A 90 -16.12 9.73 7.33
N HIS A 91 -14.97 9.05 7.28
CA HIS A 91 -14.75 7.84 6.51
C HIS A 91 -14.52 6.61 7.39
N PHE A 92 -14.96 5.45 6.90
CA PHE A 92 -14.83 4.15 7.57
C PHE A 92 -13.36 3.74 7.75
N PHE A 93 -12.56 3.86 6.69
CA PHE A 93 -11.13 3.57 6.66
C PHE A 93 -10.46 4.46 5.61
N TYR A 94 -9.14 4.53 5.56
CA TYR A 94 -8.44 5.40 4.60
C TYR A 94 -8.91 5.21 3.14
N TYR A 95 -8.93 3.96 2.66
CA TYR A 95 -9.38 3.64 1.30
C TYR A 95 -10.90 3.63 1.14
N ILE A 96 -11.65 3.50 2.24
CA ILE A 96 -13.08 3.17 2.23
C ILE A 96 -13.88 4.29 2.90
N SER A 97 -14.74 4.94 2.11
CA SER A 97 -15.56 6.03 2.62
C SER A 97 -16.65 5.56 3.58
N ARG A 98 -17.48 4.61 3.17
CA ARG A 98 -18.63 4.12 3.94
C ARG A 98 -19.21 2.85 3.32
N LEU A 99 -20.20 2.26 3.97
CA LEU A 99 -21.09 1.29 3.33
C LEU A 99 -21.80 1.93 2.13
N ALA A 100 -22.03 1.14 1.09
CA ALA A 100 -22.79 1.58 -0.08
C ALA A 100 -24.25 1.84 0.31
N LYS A 101 -24.83 2.91 -0.24
CA LYS A 101 -26.28 3.11 -0.21
C LYS A 101 -26.94 2.13 -1.18
N THR A 102 -28.24 1.90 -1.01
CA THR A 102 -29.00 0.94 -1.81
C THR A 102 -28.76 1.08 -3.32
N ARG A 103 -28.81 2.30 -3.88
CA ARG A 103 -28.55 2.51 -5.32
C ARG A 103 -27.10 2.18 -5.72
N GLU A 104 -26.13 2.56 -4.90
CA GLU A 104 -24.70 2.32 -5.18
C GLU A 104 -24.37 0.82 -5.10
N MET A 105 -25.03 0.10 -4.19
CA MET A 105 -24.83 -1.33 -3.97
C MET A 105 -25.10 -2.16 -5.24
N PHE A 106 -26.16 -1.85 -5.97
CA PHE A 106 -26.57 -2.58 -7.18
C PHE A 106 -26.09 -1.97 -8.48
N TYR A 107 -25.48 -0.79 -8.47
CA TYR A 107 -25.04 -0.10 -9.69
C TYR A 107 -24.05 -0.93 -10.52
N LEU A 108 -23.19 -1.72 -9.86
CA LEU A 108 -22.31 -2.67 -10.55
C LEU A 108 -23.11 -3.70 -11.35
N GLY A 109 -24.18 -4.24 -10.76
CA GLY A 109 -25.08 -5.17 -11.43
C GLY A 109 -25.70 -4.58 -12.69
N ASP A 110 -26.17 -3.34 -12.62
CA ASP A 110 -26.71 -2.61 -13.78
C ASP A 110 -25.65 -2.42 -14.88
N LEU A 111 -24.39 -2.19 -14.52
CA LEU A 111 -23.28 -2.07 -15.48
C LEU A 111 -22.91 -3.40 -16.14
N LEU A 112 -23.09 -4.53 -15.43
CA LEU A 112 -22.81 -5.87 -15.95
C LEU A 112 -23.96 -6.43 -16.80
N ASP A 113 -25.20 -5.99 -16.53
CA ASP A 113 -26.43 -6.38 -17.27
C ASP A 113 -26.58 -5.63 -18.62
N ASP A 114 -25.69 -4.66 -18.89
CA ASP A 114 -25.69 -3.87 -20.11
C ASP A 114 -25.20 -4.68 -21.32
N ASN A 115 -26.14 -5.07 -22.19
CA ASN A 115 -25.94 -5.93 -23.36
C ASN A 115 -24.90 -5.40 -24.38
N GLU A 116 -24.57 -4.10 -24.36
CA GLU A 116 -23.52 -3.54 -25.23
C GLU A 116 -22.09 -3.91 -24.77
N LYS A 117 -21.90 -4.29 -23.50
CA LYS A 117 -20.57 -4.52 -22.89
C LYS A 117 -20.08 -5.96 -22.81
N LYS A 118 -20.80 -6.94 -23.39
CA LYS A 118 -20.41 -8.37 -23.42
C LYS A 118 -20.02 -8.99 -22.06
N LEU A 119 -20.45 -8.41 -20.93
CA LEU A 119 -20.26 -9.00 -19.62
C LEU A 119 -21.50 -9.86 -19.33
N LYS A 120 -21.36 -11.18 -19.22
CA LYS A 120 -22.47 -12.03 -18.76
C LYS A 120 -22.57 -11.82 -17.25
N GLY A 121 -23.62 -11.19 -16.74
CA GLY A 121 -23.79 -10.89 -15.32
C GLY A 121 -25.16 -11.32 -14.79
N GLU A 122 -25.21 -11.98 -13.63
CA GLU A 122 -26.45 -12.03 -12.85
C GLU A 122 -26.61 -10.68 -12.13
N LYS A 123 -27.64 -9.91 -12.50
CA LYS A 123 -27.87 -8.51 -12.08
C LYS A 123 -27.68 -8.21 -10.58
N HIS A 124 -27.87 -9.21 -9.70
CA HIS A 124 -27.76 -9.02 -8.26
C HIS A 124 -26.69 -9.89 -7.59
N ARG A 125 -25.90 -10.68 -8.34
CA ARG A 125 -24.89 -11.55 -7.73
C ARG A 125 -23.73 -10.75 -7.14
N PHE A 126 -23.18 -9.81 -7.91
CA PHE A 126 -22.09 -8.95 -7.46
C PHE A 126 -22.62 -7.60 -7.01
N ILE A 127 -22.32 -7.24 -5.77
CA ILE A 127 -22.73 -5.96 -5.19
C ILE A 127 -21.51 -5.18 -4.70
N THR A 128 -21.56 -3.86 -4.78
CA THR A 128 -20.57 -3.01 -4.09
C THR A 128 -21.02 -2.83 -2.64
N LEU A 129 -20.36 -3.48 -1.68
CA LEU A 129 -20.76 -3.45 -0.27
C LEU A 129 -20.22 -2.20 0.45
N TYR A 130 -18.99 -1.80 0.12
CA TYR A 130 -18.34 -0.60 0.63
C TYR A 130 -17.88 0.29 -0.51
N MET A 131 -17.94 1.60 -0.33
CA MET A 131 -17.54 2.58 -1.34
C MET A 131 -16.11 3.06 -1.13
N THR A 132 -15.30 3.08 -2.19
CA THR A 132 -13.96 3.73 -2.19
C THR A 132 -14.08 5.20 -1.80
N ASN A 133 -13.04 5.76 -1.19
CA ASN A 133 -12.96 7.21 -0.97
C ASN A 133 -12.90 7.97 -2.32
N LYS A 134 -13.71 9.04 -2.45
CA LYS A 134 -13.83 9.87 -3.67
C LYS A 134 -12.58 10.67 -3.95
N GLU A 135 -11.80 10.94 -2.92
CA GLU A 135 -10.58 11.71 -3.05
C GLU A 135 -9.44 10.87 -3.63
N LEU A 136 -9.60 9.54 -3.67
CA LEU A 136 -8.56 8.61 -4.13
C LEU A 136 -8.81 8.11 -5.57
N VAL A 137 -10.05 8.19 -6.07
CA VAL A 137 -10.44 7.74 -7.42
C VAL A 137 -11.63 8.52 -7.96
N SER A 138 -11.69 8.69 -9.28
CA SER A 138 -12.76 9.46 -9.96
C SER A 138 -14.09 8.71 -10.09
N GLN A 139 -14.10 7.48 -10.61
CA GLN A 139 -15.31 6.65 -10.79
C GLN A 139 -15.36 5.52 -9.77
N ARG A 140 -15.65 5.87 -8.53
CA ARG A 140 -15.59 4.94 -7.39
C ARG A 140 -16.45 3.69 -7.54
N SER A 141 -15.86 2.54 -7.28
CA SER A 141 -16.55 1.32 -6.86
C SER A 141 -16.25 1.09 -5.36
N GLY A 142 -15.62 -0.02 -4.98
CA GLY A 142 -15.08 -0.29 -3.66
C GLY A 142 -14.97 -1.78 -3.38
N ILE A 143 -15.40 -2.23 -2.20
CA ILE A 143 -15.34 -3.67 -1.88
C ILE A 143 -16.54 -4.33 -2.54
N VAL A 144 -16.28 -5.09 -3.61
CA VAL A 144 -17.27 -5.89 -4.32
C VAL A 144 -17.42 -7.21 -3.58
N TYR A 145 -18.66 -7.63 -3.34
CA TYR A 145 -19.02 -8.87 -2.67
C TYR A 145 -19.81 -9.76 -3.65
N ASP A 146 -19.37 -11.01 -3.77
CA ASP A 146 -20.05 -12.06 -4.52
C ASP A 146 -21.01 -12.80 -3.59
N GLN A 147 -22.31 -12.60 -3.79
CA GLN A 147 -23.38 -13.21 -3.00
C GLN A 147 -23.47 -14.74 -3.17
N GLU A 148 -22.84 -15.32 -4.19
CA GLU A 148 -22.87 -16.77 -4.41
C GLU A 148 -21.73 -17.46 -3.66
N THR A 149 -20.52 -16.94 -3.77
CA THR A 149 -19.33 -17.55 -3.16
C THR A 149 -19.06 -17.05 -1.75
N GLY A 150 -19.68 -15.94 -1.34
CA GLY A 150 -19.45 -15.26 -0.07
C GLY A 150 -18.06 -14.67 0.06
N LYS A 151 -17.45 -14.31 -1.08
CA LYS A 151 -16.13 -13.69 -1.14
C LYS A 151 -16.23 -12.22 -1.55
N ALA A 152 -15.17 -11.47 -1.29
CA ALA A 152 -15.06 -10.06 -1.56
C ALA A 152 -13.70 -9.71 -2.16
N ILE A 153 -13.65 -8.61 -2.90
CA ILE A 153 -12.42 -8.05 -3.45
C ILE A 153 -12.51 -6.53 -3.45
N PHE A 154 -11.41 -5.85 -3.15
CA PHE A 154 -11.34 -4.41 -3.34
C PHE A 154 -11.12 -4.08 -4.82
N MET A 155 -12.15 -3.55 -5.46
CA MET A 155 -12.14 -3.02 -6.83
C MET A 155 -12.36 -1.51 -6.74
N PRO A 156 -11.30 -0.68 -6.80
CA PRO A 156 -11.42 0.71 -6.36
C PRO A 156 -12.29 1.58 -7.29
N THR A 157 -12.33 1.27 -8.59
CA THR A 157 -12.96 2.12 -9.62
C THR A 157 -13.69 1.29 -10.69
N PHE A 158 -14.79 1.83 -11.23
CA PHE A 158 -15.50 1.28 -12.40
C PHE A 158 -14.77 1.54 -13.73
N LEU A 159 -13.68 2.32 -13.75
CA LEU A 159 -12.84 2.47 -14.95
C LEU A 159 -12.10 1.19 -15.33
N HIS A 160 -11.89 0.30 -14.36
CA HIS A 160 -11.14 -0.94 -14.51
C HIS A 160 -11.93 -2.09 -13.86
N ILE A 161 -13.12 -2.38 -14.41
CA ILE A 161 -13.94 -3.50 -13.95
C ILE A 161 -13.17 -4.81 -14.19
N PHE A 162 -13.01 -5.59 -13.12
CA PHE A 162 -12.40 -6.91 -13.21
C PHE A 162 -13.33 -7.90 -13.89
N ASP A 163 -12.77 -8.97 -14.47
CA ASP A 163 -13.58 -10.13 -14.83
C ASP A 163 -13.98 -10.88 -13.55
N LEU A 164 -15.13 -10.50 -12.97
CA LEU A 164 -15.58 -11.00 -11.67
C LEU A 164 -15.91 -12.50 -11.67
N TYR A 165 -15.97 -13.13 -12.84
CA TYR A 165 -16.14 -14.58 -12.98
C TYR A 165 -14.81 -15.33 -13.02
N ASP A 166 -13.68 -14.63 -13.16
CA ASP A 166 -12.35 -15.23 -13.10
C ASP A 166 -12.07 -15.74 -11.68
N GLY A 167 -12.07 -17.08 -11.54
CA GLY A 167 -11.76 -17.77 -10.30
C GLY A 167 -10.34 -17.51 -9.78
N ASN A 168 -9.44 -16.98 -10.61
CA ASN A 168 -8.08 -16.62 -10.25
C ASN A 168 -7.95 -15.17 -9.71
N LEU A 169 -9.05 -14.40 -9.63
CA LEU A 169 -9.03 -13.17 -8.85
C LEU A 169 -8.67 -13.48 -7.39
N PRO A 170 -7.88 -12.62 -6.70
CA PRO A 170 -7.47 -12.82 -5.32
C PRO A 170 -8.62 -12.57 -4.33
N TRP A 171 -9.75 -13.21 -4.56
CA TRP A 171 -10.96 -13.15 -3.75
C TRP A 171 -10.67 -13.51 -2.30
N GLN A 172 -11.08 -12.65 -1.39
CA GLN A 172 -10.92 -12.81 0.06
C GLN A 172 -12.25 -13.06 0.74
N ARG A 173 -12.24 -13.57 1.97
CA ARG A 173 -13.41 -13.45 2.83
C ARG A 173 -13.50 -12.03 3.39
N LEU A 174 -14.71 -11.54 3.69
CA LEU A 174 -14.88 -10.19 4.21
C LEU A 174 -14.17 -10.01 5.56
N GLU A 175 -14.17 -11.02 6.42
CA GLU A 175 -13.41 -11.01 7.67
C GLU A 175 -11.89 -10.91 7.45
N SER A 176 -11.36 -11.41 6.32
CA SER A 176 -9.94 -11.24 5.97
C SER A 176 -9.63 -9.79 5.63
N ILE A 177 -10.48 -9.14 4.81
CA ILE A 177 -10.29 -7.72 4.44
C ILE A 177 -10.39 -6.83 5.67
N LEU A 178 -11.40 -7.04 6.52
CA LEU A 178 -11.58 -6.27 7.75
C LEU A 178 -10.45 -6.52 8.76
N SER A 179 -9.93 -7.76 8.85
CA SER A 179 -8.76 -8.06 9.68
C SER A 179 -7.52 -7.33 9.16
N ALA A 180 -7.27 -7.35 7.85
CA ALA A 180 -6.16 -6.62 7.24
C ALA A 180 -6.20 -5.12 7.54
N TYR A 181 -7.38 -4.48 7.55
CA TYR A 181 -7.51 -3.08 7.97
C TYR A 181 -7.14 -2.87 9.44
N ILE A 182 -7.52 -3.79 10.33
CA ILE A 182 -7.10 -3.73 11.73
C ILE A 182 -5.59 -3.94 11.86
N ASP A 183 -5.01 -4.86 11.10
CA ASP A 183 -3.56 -5.10 11.06
C ASP A 183 -2.82 -3.83 10.64
N MET A 184 -3.31 -3.13 9.61
CA MET A 184 -2.77 -1.84 9.18
C MET A 184 -2.90 -0.75 10.27
N ILE A 185 -3.98 -0.76 11.04
CA ILE A 185 -4.17 0.20 12.14
C ILE A 185 -3.20 -0.07 13.28
N GLU A 186 -3.08 -1.32 13.70
CA GLU A 186 -2.19 -1.72 14.79
C GLU A 186 -0.72 -1.57 14.44
N ALA A 187 -0.35 -1.83 13.18
CA ALA A 187 0.99 -1.55 12.67
C ALA A 187 1.31 -0.04 12.61
N GLY A 188 0.29 0.82 12.75
CA GLY A 188 0.44 2.27 12.59
C GLY A 188 0.56 2.73 11.13
N LYS A 189 0.28 1.84 10.17
CA LYS A 189 0.25 2.18 8.74
C LYS A 189 -0.96 3.07 8.42
N ALA A 190 -2.12 2.77 9.02
CA ALA A 190 -3.32 3.59 8.95
C ALA A 190 -3.64 4.18 10.33
N VAL A 191 -3.73 5.51 10.43
CA VAL A 191 -3.92 6.20 11.71
C VAL A 191 -5.13 7.13 11.66
N ALA A 192 -5.99 7.05 12.67
CA ALA A 192 -7.07 8.00 12.87
C ALA A 192 -6.57 9.18 13.71
N LEU A 193 -6.74 10.39 13.18
CA LEU A 193 -6.22 11.63 13.75
C LEU A 193 -7.31 12.46 14.41
N HIS A 194 -7.00 12.99 15.59
CA HIS A 194 -7.85 13.94 16.28
C HIS A 194 -8.15 15.16 15.40
N GLU A 195 -9.37 15.71 15.46
CA GLU A 195 -9.80 16.84 14.62
C GLU A 195 -8.89 18.08 14.72
N SER A 196 -8.18 18.24 15.84
CA SER A 196 -7.21 19.32 16.02
C SER A 196 -5.95 19.16 15.17
N ILE A 197 -5.54 17.95 14.80
CA ILE A 197 -4.31 17.74 14.02
C ILE A 197 -4.46 18.36 12.64
N GLY A 198 -3.54 19.22 12.23
CA GLY A 198 -3.57 19.93 10.95
C GLY A 198 -4.73 20.91 10.81
N ARG A 199 -5.36 21.33 11.91
CA ARG A 199 -6.43 22.32 11.89
C ARG A 199 -5.85 23.71 11.62
N GLU A 200 -6.34 24.36 10.57
CA GLU A 200 -6.03 25.76 10.26
C GLU A 200 -6.59 26.71 11.34
N PRO A 201 -5.99 27.91 11.52
CA PRO A 201 -6.50 28.89 12.46
C PRO A 201 -7.92 29.32 12.07
N ARG A 202 -8.81 29.47 13.06
CA ARG A 202 -10.13 30.05 12.81
C ARG A 202 -10.06 31.56 12.99
N LEU A 203 -10.42 32.28 11.94
CA LEU A 203 -10.61 33.72 11.98
C LEU A 203 -12.07 34.03 12.29
N GLY A 204 -12.31 35.02 13.13
CA GLY A 204 -13.64 35.49 13.49
C GLY A 204 -13.70 37.01 13.60
N PRO A 205 -14.90 37.60 13.51
CA PRO A 205 -15.10 39.02 13.67
C PRO A 205 -14.89 39.44 15.13
N VAL A 206 -14.14 40.52 15.34
CA VAL A 206 -13.93 41.19 16.62
C VAL A 206 -14.25 42.68 16.43
N GLU A 207 -15.23 43.19 17.17
CA GLU A 207 -15.56 44.61 17.17
C GLU A 207 -14.54 45.40 17.98
N GLY A 208 -13.97 46.42 17.34
CA GLY A 208 -13.08 47.38 17.97
C GLY A 208 -13.83 48.44 18.78
N PRO A 209 -13.12 49.21 19.62
CA PRO A 209 -13.71 50.30 20.41
C PRO A 209 -14.34 51.41 19.56
N ASP A 210 -14.00 51.46 18.28
CA ASP A 210 -14.49 52.40 17.26
C ASP A 210 -15.71 51.86 16.47
N GLY A 211 -16.21 50.67 16.82
CA GLY A 211 -17.31 50.00 16.13
C GLY A 211 -16.90 49.32 14.81
N GLN A 212 -15.61 49.24 14.48
CA GLN A 212 -15.14 48.54 13.28
C GLN A 212 -14.91 47.05 13.56
N THR A 213 -15.35 46.19 12.64
CA THR A 213 -15.08 44.75 12.71
C THR A 213 -13.73 44.41 12.09
N SER A 214 -12.86 43.80 12.87
CA SER A 214 -11.61 43.19 12.39
C SER A 214 -11.70 41.67 12.41
N TRP A 215 -11.07 40.98 11.45
CA TRP A 215 -10.97 39.52 11.47
C TRP A 215 -9.70 39.12 12.21
N GLN A 216 -9.87 38.55 13.40
CA GLN A 216 -8.76 38.12 14.24
C GLN A 216 -8.80 36.60 14.45
N GLU A 217 -7.65 36.02 14.78
CA GLU A 217 -7.56 34.62 15.16
C GLU A 217 -8.32 34.40 16.48
N ILE A 218 -9.44 33.68 16.40
CA ILE A 218 -10.27 33.34 17.57
C ILE A 218 -9.98 31.92 18.08
N ALA A 219 -9.26 31.10 17.31
CA ALA A 219 -8.76 29.82 17.75
C ALA A 219 -7.43 29.48 17.07
N PRO A 220 -6.41 29.05 17.83
CA PRO A 220 -5.09 28.76 17.28
C PRO A 220 -5.11 27.54 16.36
N PRO A 221 -4.13 27.47 15.43
CA PRO A 221 -3.91 26.29 14.63
C PRO A 221 -3.58 25.12 15.55
N GLY A 222 -4.01 23.92 15.15
CA GLY A 222 -3.62 22.72 15.87
C GLY A 222 -2.23 22.21 15.48
N PRO A 223 -1.74 21.16 16.15
CA PRO A 223 -0.43 20.57 15.84
C PRO A 223 -0.37 20.10 14.38
N LYS A 224 0.73 20.41 13.68
CA LYS A 224 0.92 20.01 12.26
C LYS A 224 1.03 18.48 12.08
N VAL A 225 1.49 17.80 13.12
CA VAL A 225 1.66 16.34 13.19
C VAL A 225 1.01 15.83 14.47
N ASP A 226 0.50 14.61 14.42
CA ASP A 226 0.06 13.91 15.62
C ASP A 226 1.28 13.54 16.49
N PRO A 227 1.30 13.91 17.78
CA PRO A 227 2.48 13.73 18.63
C PRO A 227 2.77 12.26 18.95
N TYR A 228 1.79 11.36 18.80
CA TYR A 228 1.95 9.94 19.11
C TYR A 228 2.43 9.13 17.91
N THR A 229 1.94 9.47 16.71
CA THR A 229 2.18 8.70 15.48
C THR A 229 3.13 9.40 14.51
N GLY A 230 3.39 10.71 14.69
CA GLY A 230 4.13 11.53 13.75
C GLY A 230 3.39 11.82 12.45
N ALA A 231 2.17 11.29 12.29
CA ALA A 231 1.41 11.40 11.07
C ALA A 231 0.83 12.80 10.86
N LYS A 232 0.73 13.21 9.60
CA LYS A 232 0.10 14.47 9.18
C LYS A 232 -1.32 14.20 8.71
N ARG A 233 -2.19 15.20 8.87
CA ARG A 233 -3.51 15.15 8.23
C ARG A 233 -3.33 15.08 6.71
N SER A 234 -4.05 14.15 6.09
CA SER A 234 -4.13 14.06 4.63
C SER A 234 -4.60 15.40 4.06
N ARG A 235 -4.06 15.79 2.91
CA ARG A 235 -4.56 16.98 2.19
C ARG A 235 -5.93 16.73 1.56
N TYR A 236 -6.28 15.45 1.41
CA TYR A 236 -7.56 14.98 0.93
C TYR A 236 -8.52 14.78 2.08
N ASP A 237 -9.80 14.89 1.79
CA ASP A 237 -10.87 14.56 2.74
C ASP A 237 -10.93 13.03 2.94
N THR A 238 -10.00 12.52 3.74
CA THR A 238 -9.96 11.14 4.23
C THR A 238 -10.23 11.08 5.72
N HIS A 239 -10.80 12.14 6.31
CA HIS A 239 -11.04 12.28 7.74
C HIS A 239 -11.77 11.06 8.32
N PRO A 240 -11.39 10.54 9.50
CA PRO A 240 -10.26 10.96 10.34
C PRO A 240 -8.92 10.31 9.95
N TRP A 241 -8.87 9.52 8.88
CA TRP A 241 -7.75 8.65 8.56
C TRP A 241 -6.64 9.33 7.77
N SER A 242 -5.40 8.97 8.09
CA SER A 242 -4.21 9.21 7.28
C SER A 242 -3.43 7.90 7.13
N LEU A 243 -2.75 7.73 6.00
CA LEU A 243 -1.70 6.71 5.84
C LEU A 243 -0.34 7.28 6.18
N VAL A 244 0.45 6.48 6.88
CA VAL A 244 1.86 6.76 7.15
C VAL A 244 2.70 6.16 6.03
N SER A 245 3.70 6.92 5.55
CA SER A 245 4.57 6.52 4.44
C SER A 245 5.27 5.16 4.63
N TYR A 246 5.76 4.92 5.85
CA TYR A 246 6.36 3.69 6.33
C TYR A 246 6.27 3.71 7.85
N THR A 247 6.13 2.54 8.46
CA THR A 247 6.06 2.39 9.91
C THR A 247 7.47 2.14 10.47
N HIS A 248 7.62 2.30 11.80
CA HIS A 248 8.86 1.86 12.46
C HIS A 248 9.10 0.35 12.25
N GLY A 249 8.03 -0.45 12.23
CA GLY A 249 8.09 -1.88 11.94
C GLY A 249 8.60 -2.19 10.53
N ASP A 250 8.17 -1.42 9.52
CA ASP A 250 8.66 -1.56 8.14
C ASP A 250 10.18 -1.31 8.07
N LEU A 251 10.67 -0.23 8.69
CA LEU A 251 12.09 0.11 8.72
C LEU A 251 12.92 -0.96 9.46
N THR A 252 12.51 -1.35 10.66
CA THR A 252 13.24 -2.35 11.46
C THR A 252 13.28 -3.72 10.77
N THR A 253 12.16 -4.13 10.14
CA THR A 253 12.12 -5.37 9.36
C THR A 253 13.07 -5.29 8.16
N CYS A 254 13.10 -4.15 7.47
CA CYS A 254 14.01 -3.94 6.34
C CYS A 254 15.48 -3.98 6.77
N LEU A 255 15.83 -3.34 7.89
CA LEU A 255 17.19 -3.35 8.43
C LEU A 255 17.63 -4.76 8.85
N ARG A 256 16.72 -5.55 9.44
CA ARG A 256 17.00 -6.95 9.76
C ARG A 256 17.26 -7.79 8.51
N LEU A 257 16.38 -7.69 7.49
CA LEU A 257 16.56 -8.43 6.23
C LEU A 257 17.81 -7.99 5.47
N TRP A 258 18.14 -6.70 5.54
CA TRP A 258 19.41 -6.17 5.05
C TRP A 258 20.59 -6.87 5.73
N GLU A 259 20.61 -6.89 7.06
CA GLU A 259 21.68 -7.53 7.84
C GLU A 259 21.82 -9.01 7.49
N GLU A 260 20.72 -9.74 7.45
CA GLU A 260 20.72 -11.18 7.13
C GLU A 260 21.23 -11.46 5.71
N LEU A 261 20.78 -10.69 4.72
CA LEU A 261 21.16 -10.87 3.32
C LEU A 261 22.63 -10.57 3.09
N PHE A 262 23.12 -9.43 3.56
CA PHE A 262 24.52 -9.07 3.36
C PHE A 262 25.46 -10.00 4.12
N THR A 263 25.09 -10.43 5.33
CA THR A 263 25.92 -11.35 6.12
C THR A 263 26.06 -12.70 5.45
N ILE A 264 24.98 -13.29 4.94
CA ILE A 264 25.09 -14.59 4.27
C ILE A 264 25.91 -14.50 2.96
N ILE A 265 25.81 -13.39 2.22
CA ILE A 265 26.62 -13.22 1.02
C ILE A 265 28.09 -13.04 1.40
N GLU A 266 28.41 -12.19 2.39
CA GLU A 266 29.80 -11.96 2.82
C GLU A 266 30.49 -13.23 3.34
N ILE A 267 29.79 -14.07 4.11
CA ILE A 267 30.31 -15.37 4.56
C ILE A 267 30.59 -16.27 3.34
N LYS A 268 29.66 -16.35 2.40
CA LYS A 268 29.83 -17.15 1.18
C LYS A 268 30.91 -16.59 0.23
N SER A 269 31.21 -15.30 0.32
CA SER A 269 32.26 -14.61 -0.43
C SER A 269 33.65 -14.71 0.25
N ASP A 270 33.77 -15.37 1.40
CA ASP A 270 35.01 -15.43 2.19
C ASP A 270 35.52 -14.03 2.64
N LEU A 271 34.59 -13.09 2.85
CA LEU A 271 34.88 -11.71 3.25
C LEU A 271 34.60 -11.44 4.74
N ARG A 272 33.99 -12.42 5.41
CA ARG A 272 33.55 -12.34 6.80
C ARG A 272 33.47 -13.73 7.42
N ASP A 273 34.00 -13.86 8.62
CA ASP A 273 33.83 -15.07 9.43
C ASP A 273 32.43 -15.11 10.06
N GLU A 274 31.90 -16.31 10.29
CA GLU A 274 30.57 -16.49 10.92
C GLU A 274 30.47 -15.86 12.32
N GLU A 275 31.60 -15.82 13.05
CA GLU A 275 31.70 -15.31 14.41
C GLU A 275 32.02 -13.80 14.48
N GLU A 276 32.25 -13.15 13.34
CA GLU A 276 32.63 -11.74 13.31
C GLU A 276 31.44 -10.82 13.66
N ASP A 277 31.68 -9.86 14.56
CA ASP A 277 30.68 -8.85 14.92
C ASP A 277 30.26 -7.99 13.71
N PRO A 278 28.98 -7.61 13.59
CA PRO A 278 28.52 -6.76 12.50
C PRO A 278 29.20 -5.39 12.51
N ASN A 279 29.68 -4.95 11.33
CA ASN A 279 30.15 -3.57 11.15
C ASN A 279 29.02 -2.58 11.48
N THR A 280 29.27 -1.66 12.40
CA THR A 280 28.29 -0.63 12.81
C THR A 280 28.36 0.65 11.97
N THR A 281 29.27 0.72 11.00
CA THR A 281 29.43 1.90 10.13
C THR A 281 28.20 2.01 9.20
N PRO A 282 27.47 3.13 9.24
CA PRO A 282 26.33 3.35 8.36
C PRO A 282 26.74 3.36 6.88
N LEU A 283 25.83 2.88 6.03
CA LEU A 283 25.99 2.84 4.58
C LEU A 283 26.20 4.24 3.98
N CYS A 284 25.57 5.27 4.55
CA CYS A 284 25.77 6.64 4.11
C CYS A 284 25.79 7.62 5.28
N SER A 285 26.70 8.61 5.21
CA SER A 285 26.73 9.72 6.15
C SER A 285 25.62 10.75 5.85
N ARG A 286 25.26 11.56 6.84
CA ARG A 286 24.27 12.64 6.67
C ARG A 286 24.66 13.64 5.59
N SER A 287 25.96 13.94 5.46
CA SER A 287 26.49 14.82 4.40
C SER A 287 26.38 14.17 3.03
N GLY A 288 26.64 12.86 2.90
CA GLY A 288 26.44 12.10 1.66
C GLY A 288 24.98 12.10 1.21
N LEU A 289 24.04 11.88 2.13
CA LEU A 289 22.61 11.94 1.84
C LEU A 289 22.16 13.32 1.37
N SER A 290 22.64 14.38 2.02
CA SER A 290 22.37 15.76 1.61
C SER A 290 22.96 16.05 0.23
N ALA A 291 24.18 15.60 -0.05
CA ALA A 291 24.83 15.78 -1.35
C ALA A 291 24.07 15.06 -2.47
N ALA A 292 23.54 13.86 -2.21
CA ALA A 292 22.68 13.11 -3.13
C ALA A 292 21.27 13.70 -3.29
N GLY A 293 20.87 14.65 -2.44
CA GLY A 293 19.53 15.24 -2.45
C GLY A 293 18.45 14.31 -1.92
N VAL A 294 18.81 13.36 -1.03
CA VAL A 294 17.86 12.42 -0.42
C VAL A 294 17.12 13.12 0.73
N PRO A 295 15.80 13.36 0.61
CA PRO A 295 15.03 13.98 1.68
C PRO A 295 14.80 13.00 2.84
N ARG A 296 14.50 13.53 4.04
CA ARG A 296 14.12 12.70 5.19
C ARG A 296 12.94 11.76 4.87
N GLY A 297 12.98 10.55 5.40
CA GLY A 297 11.98 9.49 5.26
C GLY A 297 12.65 8.13 5.04
N PHE A 298 11.94 7.17 4.44
CA PHE A 298 12.38 5.76 4.44
C PHE A 298 13.79 5.57 3.89
N ALA A 299 14.08 6.09 2.69
CA ALA A 299 15.42 5.98 2.09
C ALA A 299 16.51 6.62 2.97
N TYR A 300 16.25 7.80 3.53
CA TYR A 300 17.19 8.48 4.41
C TYR A 300 17.47 7.68 5.68
N ASP A 301 16.41 7.20 6.32
CA ASP A 301 16.50 6.44 7.57
C ASP A 301 17.17 5.10 7.33
N LEU A 302 16.81 4.37 6.27
CA LEU A 302 17.45 3.11 5.90
C LEU A 302 18.95 3.33 5.64
N LEU A 303 19.34 4.26 4.78
CA LEU A 303 20.73 4.51 4.42
C LEU A 303 21.59 5.01 5.60
N SER A 304 20.97 5.68 6.58
CA SER A 304 21.67 6.19 7.78
C SER A 304 21.87 5.13 8.86
N HIS A 305 21.23 3.96 8.76
CA HIS A 305 21.27 2.91 9.80
C HIS A 305 21.68 1.54 9.25
N ALA A 306 21.43 1.25 7.98
CA ALA A 306 21.89 0.04 7.32
C ALA A 306 23.42 0.01 7.34
N ARG A 307 24.02 -1.13 7.68
CA ARG A 307 25.48 -1.24 7.68
C ARG A 307 26.05 -1.17 6.27
N GLN A 308 27.27 -0.66 6.17
CA GLN A 308 28.05 -0.75 4.95
C GLN A 308 28.54 -2.19 4.73
N PRO A 309 28.20 -2.81 3.60
CA PRO A 309 28.64 -4.17 3.27
C PRO A 309 30.02 -4.20 2.61
N ARG A 310 30.64 -5.39 2.58
CA ARG A 310 31.96 -5.67 1.98
C ARG A 310 31.90 -6.19 0.54
N ILE A 311 30.70 -6.47 0.05
CA ILE A 311 30.45 -7.00 -1.31
C ILE A 311 30.15 -5.88 -2.30
N TRP A 312 30.20 -6.22 -3.59
CA TRP A 312 29.80 -5.34 -4.68
C TRP A 312 28.41 -5.68 -5.21
N TYR A 313 28.11 -6.97 -5.40
CA TYR A 313 26.87 -7.46 -6.00
C TYR A 313 25.94 -8.12 -4.98
N ILE A 314 24.71 -7.62 -4.90
CA ILE A 314 23.68 -8.12 -3.97
C ILE A 314 22.72 -9.13 -4.65
N ALA A 315 22.62 -9.08 -5.98
CA ALA A 315 21.87 -10.00 -6.81
C ALA A 315 22.55 -10.07 -8.20
N PRO A 316 22.21 -11.03 -9.09
CA PRO A 316 22.89 -11.18 -10.38
C PRO A 316 22.84 -9.88 -11.21
N GLY A 317 24.00 -9.30 -11.48
CA GLY A 317 24.16 -8.03 -12.19
C GLY A 317 23.63 -6.78 -11.46
N ILE A 318 23.20 -6.89 -10.19
CA ILE A 318 22.72 -5.78 -9.36
C ILE A 318 23.74 -5.47 -8.28
N ARG A 319 24.24 -4.23 -8.27
CA ARG A 319 25.34 -3.81 -7.39
C ARG A 319 25.05 -2.55 -6.60
N LEU A 320 25.86 -2.32 -5.57
CA LEU A 320 25.93 -1.04 -4.88
C LEU A 320 26.38 0.07 -5.84
N PRO A 321 25.85 1.31 -5.69
CA PRO A 321 26.28 2.43 -6.48
C PRO A 321 27.68 2.91 -6.05
N GLN A 322 28.47 3.38 -7.01
CA GLN A 322 29.67 4.14 -6.69
C GLN A 322 29.29 5.48 -6.06
N ALA A 323 30.20 6.09 -5.28
CA ALA A 323 29.92 7.37 -4.60
C ALA A 323 29.48 8.48 -5.57
N SER A 324 30.10 8.57 -6.75
CA SER A 324 29.74 9.53 -7.79
C SER A 324 28.35 9.25 -8.38
N GLU A 325 27.98 7.99 -8.60
CA GLU A 325 26.66 7.58 -9.07
C GLU A 325 25.58 7.87 -8.04
N PHE A 326 25.89 7.61 -6.76
CA PHE A 326 24.98 7.85 -5.64
C PHE A 326 24.61 9.34 -5.51
N VAL A 327 25.60 10.24 -5.65
CA VAL A 327 25.38 11.69 -5.59
C VAL A 327 24.63 12.22 -6.81
N ASN A 328 24.82 11.59 -7.97
CA ASN A 328 24.23 11.97 -9.25
C ASN A 328 22.97 11.16 -9.56
N GLN A 329 21.94 11.31 -8.73
CA GLN A 329 20.66 10.65 -8.92
C GLN A 329 19.97 11.08 -10.23
N PRO A 330 19.36 10.13 -11.00
CA PRO A 330 18.84 10.41 -12.34
C PRO A 330 17.81 11.53 -12.42
N PHE A 331 17.00 11.70 -11.37
CA PHE A 331 15.86 12.61 -11.36
C PHE A 331 16.10 13.88 -10.54
N LYS A 332 17.31 14.10 -10.01
CA LYS A 332 17.62 15.19 -9.06
C LYS A 332 17.25 16.58 -9.58
N HIS A 333 17.40 16.79 -10.89
CA HIS A 333 17.11 18.05 -11.57
C HIS A 333 15.61 18.27 -11.85
N VAL A 334 14.78 17.22 -11.79
CA VAL A 334 13.34 17.28 -12.15
C VAL A 334 12.57 18.17 -11.17
N ALA A 335 12.86 18.08 -9.87
CA ALA A 335 12.19 18.90 -8.87
C ALA A 335 12.47 20.40 -9.04
N ALA A 336 13.69 20.77 -9.45
CA ALA A 336 14.03 22.16 -9.75
C ALA A 336 13.30 22.68 -11.00
N LYS A 337 13.09 21.80 -12.00
CA LYS A 337 12.41 22.14 -13.26
C LYS A 337 10.88 22.19 -13.13
N TYR A 338 10.31 21.34 -12.28
CA TYR A 338 8.86 21.18 -12.07
C TYR A 338 8.50 21.28 -10.57
N PRO A 339 8.74 22.43 -9.91
CA PRO A 339 8.60 22.56 -8.46
C PRO A 339 7.17 22.44 -7.96
N LYS A 340 6.17 22.86 -8.77
CA LYS A 340 4.75 22.75 -8.40
C LYS A 340 4.29 21.30 -8.44
N GLU A 341 4.75 20.57 -9.44
CA GLU A 341 4.23 19.23 -9.73
C GLU A 341 4.97 18.14 -8.99
N THR A 342 6.18 18.45 -8.51
CA THR A 342 6.92 17.63 -7.56
C THR A 342 6.60 18.00 -6.10
N GLU A 343 5.70 18.94 -5.83
CA GLU A 343 5.40 19.39 -4.47
C GLU A 343 4.78 18.27 -3.61
N GLY A 344 5.56 17.80 -2.62
CA GLY A 344 5.16 16.71 -1.74
C GLY A 344 5.29 15.32 -2.38
N ILE A 345 5.91 15.22 -3.56
CA ILE A 345 6.25 13.95 -4.22
C ILE A 345 7.72 13.67 -3.97
N LYS A 346 8.04 12.45 -3.54
CA LYS A 346 9.43 12.02 -3.45
C LYS A 346 9.94 11.63 -4.83
N MET A 347 11.15 12.04 -5.13
CA MET A 347 11.86 11.63 -6.33
C MET A 347 12.14 10.12 -6.26
N PRO A 348 11.94 9.36 -7.36
CA PRO A 348 12.44 8.00 -7.45
C PRO A 348 13.94 7.98 -7.18
N PHE A 349 14.38 7.11 -6.29
CA PHE A 349 15.76 7.03 -5.84
C PHE A 349 16.38 5.74 -6.36
N LEU A 350 17.44 5.85 -7.17
CA LEU A 350 18.15 4.68 -7.68
C LEU A 350 19.02 4.11 -6.56
N PHE A 351 18.53 3.03 -5.96
CA PHE A 351 19.11 2.44 -4.77
C PHE A 351 20.24 1.47 -5.13
N PHE A 352 20.00 0.57 -6.08
CA PHE A 352 21.02 -0.34 -6.61
C PHE A 352 21.14 -0.21 -8.12
N ARG A 353 22.35 -0.38 -8.65
CA ARG A 353 22.67 -0.22 -10.08
C ARG A 353 22.67 -1.55 -10.79
N ALA A 354 22.23 -1.56 -12.04
CA ALA A 354 22.42 -2.65 -12.98
C ALA A 354 23.06 -2.13 -14.27
N GLU A 355 23.62 -3.03 -15.07
CA GLU A 355 24.10 -2.69 -16.40
C GLU A 355 22.95 -2.29 -17.33
N GLY A 356 23.20 -1.28 -18.17
CA GLY A 356 22.29 -0.84 -19.22
C GLY A 356 21.44 0.39 -18.87
N HIS A 357 20.79 0.91 -19.90
CA HIS A 357 19.85 2.03 -19.84
C HIS A 357 18.59 1.67 -20.62
N VAL A 358 17.47 2.25 -20.21
CA VAL A 358 16.20 2.16 -20.92
C VAL A 358 15.56 3.52 -21.02
N THR A 359 14.63 3.70 -21.95
CA THR A 359 13.84 4.93 -21.99
C THR A 359 12.95 5.03 -20.75
N SER A 360 12.64 6.25 -20.28
CA SER A 360 11.70 6.41 -19.15
C SER A 360 10.32 5.82 -19.41
N LYS A 361 9.92 5.73 -20.69
CA LYS A 361 8.68 5.04 -21.10
C LYS A 361 8.75 3.54 -20.82
N GLN A 362 9.87 2.88 -21.15
CA GLN A 362 10.09 1.46 -20.83
C GLN A 362 10.18 1.24 -19.32
N ALA A 363 10.83 2.15 -18.59
CA ALA A 363 10.89 2.13 -17.13
C ALA A 363 9.58 2.53 -16.43
N ASN A 364 8.53 2.89 -17.19
CA ASN A 364 7.20 3.23 -16.69
C ASN A 364 7.20 4.32 -15.60
N PHE A 365 8.14 5.28 -15.67
CA PHE A 365 8.10 6.45 -14.81
C PHE A 365 6.97 7.38 -15.25
N ARG A 366 6.23 7.92 -14.28
CA ARG A 366 5.16 8.89 -14.56
C ARG A 366 5.74 10.28 -14.71
N TRP A 367 4.97 11.15 -15.36
CA TRP A 367 5.26 12.58 -15.37
C TRP A 367 5.28 13.13 -13.92
N PRO A 368 6.19 14.06 -13.55
CA PRO A 368 7.18 14.72 -14.41
C PRO A 368 8.50 13.93 -14.59
N PHE A 369 8.71 12.82 -13.88
CA PHE A 369 9.95 12.03 -13.98
C PHE A 369 10.14 11.38 -15.37
N SER A 370 9.04 11.12 -16.08
CA SER A 370 9.04 10.64 -17.46
C SER A 370 9.68 11.62 -18.47
N THR A 371 10.01 12.85 -18.06
CA THR A 371 10.67 13.86 -18.90
C THR A 371 12.17 13.58 -19.10
N VAL A 372 12.78 12.75 -18.25
CA VAL A 372 14.14 12.23 -18.46
C VAL A 372 14.08 11.21 -19.60
N GLN A 373 14.87 11.35 -20.65
CA GLN A 373 14.75 10.50 -21.85
C GLN A 373 15.15 9.05 -21.56
N GLU A 374 16.33 8.87 -20.97
CA GLU A 374 16.90 7.57 -20.63
C GLU A 374 17.29 7.53 -19.16
N VAL A 375 17.07 6.37 -18.56
CA VAL A 375 17.32 6.11 -17.15
C VAL A 375 18.14 4.84 -17.02
N PRO A 376 19.09 4.79 -16.07
CA PRO A 376 19.85 3.59 -15.81
C PRO A 376 18.99 2.42 -15.32
N CYS A 377 19.43 1.19 -15.57
CA CYS A 377 18.81 0.01 -15.00
C CYS A 377 19.21 -0.17 -13.52
N GLY A 378 18.40 -0.92 -12.77
CA GLY A 378 18.61 -1.18 -11.35
C GLY A 378 17.36 -1.14 -10.51
N LEU A 379 17.52 -1.22 -9.19
CA LEU A 379 16.41 -1.16 -8.23
C LEU A 379 16.20 0.28 -7.77
N TYR A 380 15.01 0.81 -8.04
CA TYR A 380 14.58 2.11 -7.56
C TYR A 380 13.70 1.96 -6.33
N LEU A 381 13.90 2.79 -5.30
CA LEU A 381 12.84 3.16 -4.38
C LEU A 381 11.92 4.12 -5.16
N ASP A 382 10.71 3.63 -5.42
CA ASP A 382 9.81 4.22 -6.38
C ASP A 382 9.06 5.42 -5.79
N SER A 383 8.55 6.28 -6.66
CA SER A 383 7.66 7.37 -6.29
C SER A 383 6.17 6.99 -6.45
N TYR A 384 5.85 5.69 -6.48
CA TYR A 384 4.62 5.16 -7.08
C TYR A 384 3.57 4.65 -6.06
N PRO A 385 2.27 5.00 -6.20
CA PRO A 385 1.71 6.12 -6.95
C PRO A 385 1.03 7.17 -6.05
N ASN A 386 1.21 8.43 -6.47
CA ASN A 386 0.52 9.63 -6.02
C ASN A 386 0.79 10.06 -4.58
N LYS A 387 0.69 11.37 -4.36
CA LYS A 387 0.57 12.04 -3.06
C LYS A 387 -0.47 11.38 -2.11
N GLU A 388 -1.31 10.53 -2.68
CA GLU A 388 -2.52 9.87 -2.15
C GLU A 388 -2.27 8.43 -1.65
N ASN A 389 -1.11 7.82 -1.88
CA ASN A 389 -0.83 6.46 -1.40
C ASN A 389 0.65 6.31 -1.00
N PRO A 390 1.05 6.80 0.18
CA PRO A 390 2.45 6.94 0.52
C PRO A 390 3.04 5.58 0.94
N PHE A 391 3.79 4.96 0.03
CA PHE A 391 4.63 3.78 0.28
C PHE A 391 6.06 4.13 -0.11
N GLU A 392 6.82 4.72 0.82
CA GLU A 392 8.20 5.14 0.54
C GLU A 392 9.19 3.98 0.42
N ASP A 393 8.78 2.81 0.86
CA ASP A 393 9.48 1.53 0.76
C ASP A 393 9.07 0.74 -0.49
N ALA A 394 8.15 1.26 -1.31
CA ALA A 394 7.82 0.67 -2.59
C ALA A 394 8.99 0.75 -3.56
N CYS A 395 9.16 -0.29 -4.36
CA CYS A 395 10.29 -0.50 -5.23
C CYS A 395 9.85 -0.73 -6.68
N ARG A 396 10.80 -0.51 -7.59
CA ARG A 396 10.70 -0.90 -9.00
C ARG A 396 12.05 -1.41 -9.47
N LEU A 397 12.12 -2.67 -9.88
CA LEU A 397 13.31 -3.23 -10.53
C LEU A 397 13.24 -2.95 -12.03
N VAL A 398 14.15 -2.13 -12.55
CA VAL A 398 14.24 -1.80 -13.98
C VAL A 398 15.33 -2.67 -14.62
N LEU A 399 14.92 -3.56 -15.53
CA LEU A 399 15.81 -4.44 -16.28
C LEU A 399 16.10 -3.89 -17.70
N PRO A 400 17.28 -4.18 -18.28
CA PRO A 400 17.65 -3.72 -19.63
C PRO A 400 16.83 -4.40 -20.74
N PHE A 401 16.10 -5.45 -20.41
CA PHE A 401 15.19 -6.16 -21.31
C PHE A 401 13.84 -6.40 -20.63
N ALA A 402 12.81 -6.65 -21.44
CA ALA A 402 11.49 -6.96 -20.94
C ALA A 402 11.34 -8.47 -20.63
N VAL A 403 10.75 -8.77 -19.48
CA VAL A 403 10.40 -10.12 -19.00
C VAL A 403 8.90 -10.35 -19.15
N GLY A 404 8.44 -11.58 -19.40
CA GLY A 404 7.01 -11.93 -19.53
C GLY A 404 6.57 -12.30 -20.96
N GLY A 405 7.50 -12.37 -21.91
CA GLY A 405 7.22 -12.78 -23.29
C GLY A 405 6.84 -14.25 -23.44
N ASN A 406 7.35 -15.13 -22.57
CA ASN A 406 7.09 -16.57 -22.57
C ASN A 406 5.82 -16.95 -21.79
N LYS A 407 5.15 -15.97 -21.18
CA LYS A 407 3.94 -16.16 -20.36
C LYS A 407 4.17 -17.13 -19.18
N LYS A 408 5.40 -17.18 -18.63
CA LYS A 408 5.76 -17.95 -17.42
C LYS A 408 5.90 -17.06 -16.20
N ALA A 409 6.36 -15.82 -16.39
CA ALA A 409 6.43 -14.83 -15.31
C ALA A 409 5.05 -14.60 -14.67
N ARG A 410 5.04 -14.46 -13.34
CA ARG A 410 3.85 -14.24 -12.53
C ARG A 410 3.99 -13.05 -11.59
N THR A 411 2.88 -12.36 -11.36
CA THR A 411 2.73 -11.42 -10.24
C THR A 411 2.46 -12.18 -8.93
N SER A 412 2.59 -11.51 -7.77
CA SER A 412 2.35 -12.14 -6.46
C SER A 412 0.94 -12.69 -6.27
N ASP A 413 -0.07 -12.14 -6.96
CA ASP A 413 -1.43 -12.68 -6.99
C ASP A 413 -1.60 -13.90 -7.93
N GLY A 414 -0.51 -14.41 -8.51
CA GLY A 414 -0.48 -15.59 -9.37
C GLY A 414 -0.89 -15.35 -10.82
N ARG A 415 -1.16 -14.10 -11.23
CA ARG A 415 -1.51 -13.79 -12.63
C ARG A 415 -0.30 -13.79 -13.55
N ILE A 416 -0.54 -14.06 -14.83
CA ILE A 416 0.48 -13.93 -15.88
C ILE A 416 0.91 -12.47 -16.00
N MET A 417 2.20 -12.22 -15.83
CA MET A 417 2.78 -10.89 -15.98
C MET A 417 2.80 -10.49 -17.46
N GLN A 418 2.45 -9.23 -17.74
CA GLN A 418 2.63 -8.67 -19.08
C GLN A 418 4.10 -8.40 -19.36
N LYS A 419 4.49 -8.50 -20.64
CA LYS A 419 5.87 -8.21 -21.07
C LYS A 419 6.28 -6.79 -20.64
N SER A 420 7.22 -6.68 -19.71
CA SER A 420 7.60 -5.41 -19.09
C SER A 420 9.07 -5.40 -18.63
N HIS A 421 9.69 -4.23 -18.61
CA HIS A 421 11.01 -4.02 -18.00
C HIS A 421 10.96 -3.88 -16.47
N THR A 422 9.76 -3.77 -15.88
CA THR A 422 9.60 -3.25 -14.51
C THR A 422 8.65 -4.01 -13.59
N GLU A 423 7.98 -5.05 -14.10
CA GLU A 423 6.94 -5.77 -13.36
C GLU A 423 7.45 -7.03 -12.65
N VAL A 424 8.75 -7.36 -12.71
CA VAL A 424 9.31 -8.43 -11.86
C VAL A 424 9.08 -8.06 -10.39
N TYR A 425 8.54 -9.00 -9.62
CA TYR A 425 8.02 -8.81 -8.25
C TYR A 425 6.74 -7.96 -8.12
N ALA A 426 6.08 -7.56 -9.19
CA ALA A 426 4.83 -6.82 -9.08
C ALA A 426 3.74 -7.64 -8.39
N HIS A 427 2.94 -6.98 -7.55
CA HIS A 427 1.91 -7.65 -6.76
C HIS A 427 0.73 -8.16 -7.58
N GLY A 428 0.46 -7.57 -8.76
CA GLY A 428 -0.80 -7.76 -9.46
C GLY A 428 -1.94 -7.03 -8.74
N ILE A 429 -3.06 -7.72 -8.50
CA ILE A 429 -4.21 -7.17 -7.78
C ILE A 429 -4.01 -7.35 -6.26
N ASN A 430 -3.99 -6.24 -5.51
CA ASN A 430 -4.07 -6.29 -4.05
C ASN A 430 -5.55 -6.22 -3.63
N PRO A 431 -6.10 -7.24 -2.93
CA PRO A 431 -7.52 -7.26 -2.55
C PRO A 431 -7.85 -6.38 -1.35
N PHE A 432 -6.85 -5.71 -0.75
CA PHE A 432 -6.99 -4.94 0.49
C PHE A 432 -6.77 -3.44 0.26
N THR A 433 -5.76 -3.07 -0.54
CA THR A 433 -5.30 -1.69 -0.70
C THR A 433 -5.28 -1.22 -2.16
N LEU A 434 -5.10 0.08 -2.38
CA LEU A 434 -4.85 0.60 -3.73
C LEU A 434 -3.51 0.14 -4.26
N ARG A 435 -3.37 0.04 -5.59
CA ARG A 435 -2.14 -0.38 -6.26
C ARG A 435 -0.92 0.38 -5.73
N HIS A 436 0.11 -0.36 -5.33
CA HIS A 436 1.43 0.12 -4.95
C HIS A 436 2.52 -0.82 -5.48
N GLY A 437 3.77 -0.34 -5.56
CA GLY A 437 4.91 -1.18 -5.93
C GLY A 437 5.29 -2.21 -4.85
N PRO A 438 6.06 -3.27 -5.19
CA PRO A 438 6.64 -4.21 -4.23
C PRO A 438 7.38 -3.49 -3.11
N LYS A 439 7.17 -3.89 -1.84
CA LYS A 439 7.98 -3.36 -0.74
C LYS A 439 9.41 -3.87 -0.83
N LEU A 440 10.37 -3.05 -0.41
CA LEU A 440 11.79 -3.43 -0.38
C LEU A 440 12.02 -4.71 0.44
N THR A 441 11.33 -4.86 1.55
CA THR A 441 11.39 -6.06 2.41
C THR A 441 11.09 -7.34 1.62
N ALA A 442 10.05 -7.33 0.80
CA ALA A 442 9.67 -8.49 -0.01
C ALA A 442 10.73 -8.85 -1.06
N ILE A 443 11.40 -7.84 -1.63
CA ILE A 443 12.49 -8.03 -2.58
C ILE A 443 13.73 -8.60 -1.86
N LEU A 444 14.15 -8.00 -0.75
CA LEU A 444 15.31 -8.45 0.01
C LEU A 444 15.13 -9.88 0.56
N GLU A 445 13.93 -10.22 1.03
CA GLU A 445 13.61 -11.57 1.47
C GLU A 445 13.66 -12.58 0.33
N ASN A 446 13.13 -12.24 -0.84
CA ASN A 446 13.24 -13.10 -2.02
C ASN A 446 14.72 -13.33 -2.41
N TRP A 447 15.53 -12.26 -2.41
CA TRP A 447 16.97 -12.37 -2.71
C TRP A 447 17.70 -13.24 -1.69
N LEU A 448 17.37 -13.06 -0.41
CA LEU A 448 17.87 -13.90 0.68
C LEU A 448 17.55 -15.38 0.46
N MET A 449 16.34 -15.70 0.04
CA MET A 449 15.95 -17.09 -0.25
C MET A 449 16.69 -17.67 -1.45
N ASN A 450 16.94 -16.87 -2.50
CA ASN A 450 17.72 -17.32 -3.65
C ASN A 450 19.19 -17.59 -3.31
N VAL A 451 19.80 -16.80 -2.41
CA VAL A 451 21.15 -17.05 -1.89
C VAL A 451 21.17 -18.25 -0.93
N LYS A 452 20.20 -18.34 0.01
CA LYS A 452 20.11 -19.45 0.98
C LYS A 452 19.94 -20.81 0.31
N SER A 453 19.07 -20.87 -0.70
CA SER A 453 18.81 -22.11 -1.45
C SER A 453 19.94 -22.52 -2.38
N GLY A 454 20.96 -21.67 -2.57
CA GLY A 454 22.05 -21.90 -3.53
C GLY A 454 21.61 -21.76 -4.99
N HIS A 455 20.40 -21.25 -5.25
CA HIS A 455 19.97 -20.93 -6.61
C HIS A 455 20.84 -19.83 -7.22
N TRP A 456 21.15 -18.81 -6.43
CA TRP A 456 22.17 -17.83 -6.77
C TRP A 456 23.48 -18.23 -6.12
N THR A 457 24.50 -18.32 -6.96
CA THR A 457 25.89 -18.55 -6.56
C THR A 457 26.53 -17.26 -6.08
N VAL A 458 27.57 -17.39 -5.26
CA VAL A 458 28.30 -16.26 -4.65
C VAL A 458 29.79 -16.48 -4.92
N ASP A 459 30.48 -15.41 -5.29
CA ASP A 459 31.93 -15.33 -5.51
C ASP A 459 32.54 -14.24 -4.62
N GLU A 460 33.83 -13.93 -4.79
CA GLU A 460 34.55 -12.93 -4.00
C GLU A 460 34.02 -11.50 -4.12
N GLN A 461 33.17 -11.20 -5.12
CA GLN A 461 32.54 -9.89 -5.32
C GLN A 461 31.09 -9.84 -4.80
N GLY A 462 30.52 -10.97 -4.40
CA GLY A 462 29.14 -11.11 -3.93
C GLY A 462 28.34 -12.07 -4.79
N VAL A 463 27.06 -11.79 -5.02
CA VAL A 463 26.22 -12.66 -5.85
C VAL A 463 26.70 -12.63 -7.31
N SER A 464 27.04 -13.81 -7.84
CA SER A 464 27.63 -13.94 -9.16
C SER A 464 26.59 -14.02 -10.27
N GLY A 465 27.05 -13.79 -11.51
CA GLY A 465 26.20 -13.75 -12.70
C GLY A 465 25.76 -12.33 -13.08
N GLY A 466 25.33 -12.19 -14.34
CA GLY A 466 24.92 -10.91 -14.92
C GLY A 466 23.41 -10.69 -14.90
N VAL A 467 22.98 -9.54 -15.44
CA VAL A 467 21.57 -9.18 -15.59
C VAL A 467 20.75 -10.20 -16.40
N GLU A 468 21.42 -11.02 -17.20
CA GLU A 468 20.80 -12.09 -17.98
C GLU A 468 20.13 -13.18 -17.13
N ALA A 469 20.57 -13.38 -15.88
CA ALA A 469 19.96 -14.34 -14.96
C ALA A 469 18.48 -14.02 -14.70
N TRP A 470 18.07 -12.74 -14.80
CA TRP A 470 16.68 -12.32 -14.61
C TRP A 470 15.71 -12.85 -15.68
N LYS A 471 16.21 -13.40 -16.80
CA LYS A 471 15.37 -14.10 -17.78
C LYS A 471 14.74 -15.38 -17.20
N GLN A 472 15.32 -15.96 -16.15
CA GLN A 472 14.77 -17.11 -15.44
C GLN A 472 13.42 -16.83 -14.77
N ALA A 473 13.10 -15.55 -14.52
CA ALA A 473 11.77 -15.14 -14.06
C ALA A 473 10.64 -15.49 -15.05
N ASP A 474 10.98 -15.80 -16.31
CA ASP A 474 10.04 -16.16 -17.37
C ASP A 474 10.38 -17.51 -18.02
N THR A 475 10.86 -18.46 -17.21
CA THR A 475 11.04 -19.87 -17.59
C THR A 475 10.12 -20.77 -16.77
N GLU A 476 9.83 -21.99 -17.25
CA GLU A 476 8.95 -22.92 -16.52
C GLU A 476 9.60 -23.41 -15.23
N GLU A 477 10.92 -23.52 -15.23
CA GLU A 477 11.72 -24.16 -14.19
C GLU A 477 11.98 -23.28 -12.97
N HIS A 478 11.86 -21.95 -13.12
CA HIS A 478 12.37 -21.00 -12.12
C HIS A 478 11.47 -19.80 -11.82
N TRP A 479 10.38 -19.57 -12.58
CA TRP A 479 9.55 -18.36 -12.42
C TRP A 479 9.08 -18.15 -10.98
N GLU A 480 8.78 -19.22 -10.24
CA GLU A 480 8.28 -19.19 -8.87
C GLU A 480 9.29 -18.57 -7.89
N LYS A 481 10.58 -18.62 -8.20
CA LYS A 481 11.65 -18.00 -7.42
C LYS A 481 11.71 -16.49 -7.58
N TYR A 482 11.01 -15.93 -8.56
CA TYR A 482 10.94 -14.50 -8.87
C TYR A 482 9.57 -13.89 -8.54
N VAL A 483 8.78 -14.59 -7.73
CA VAL A 483 7.51 -14.11 -7.18
C VAL A 483 7.71 -13.70 -5.72
N SER A 484 7.25 -12.50 -5.37
CA SER A 484 7.22 -12.08 -3.96
C SER A 484 6.14 -12.88 -3.23
N ALA A 485 6.50 -13.51 -2.10
CA ALA A 485 5.57 -14.22 -1.24
C ALA A 485 4.56 -13.29 -0.54
N HIS A 486 4.86 -11.99 -0.48
CA HIS A 486 4.01 -11.00 0.18
C HIS A 486 3.11 -10.33 -0.84
N LEU A 487 1.81 -10.55 -0.69
CA LEU A 487 0.82 -9.53 -1.04
C LEU A 487 0.91 -8.47 0.07
N ALA A 488 1.97 -7.67 0.05
CA ALA A 488 2.25 -6.74 1.13
C ALA A 488 1.05 -5.80 1.36
N LEU A 489 0.60 -5.69 2.62
CA LEU A 489 -0.36 -4.68 3.07
C LEU A 489 0.30 -3.30 3.20
#